data_AF-A0A836P2R8-F1
#
_entry.id   AF-A0A836P2R8-F1
#
_cell.length_a   1.000
_cell.length_b   1.000
_cell.length_c   1.000
_cell.angle_alpha   90.00
_cell.angle_beta   90.00
_cell.angle_gamma   90.00
#
_symmetry.space_group_name_H-M   'P 1'
#
loop_
_entity.id
_entity.type
_entity.pdbx_description
1 polymer ?
#
loop_
_entity_poly.entity_id
_entity_poly.type
_entity_poly.pdbx_seq_one_letter_code
_entity_poly.pdbx_strand_id
1 'polypeptide(L)'
;MTSSTPPSPPQRSLGSRAAGGAAVTMLGQSAKMVVQFGGIILLARLLTPYDYGLMAMVTAIVGAAEILRDFGLSAAAVQAKHVSREQRDNLFWINSGIGLLLSLVVFASAHLIANFYKEPALVTISQALAVTFLINGMTTQYRAHLSRGLHFGQVALSDVGSQVLGL
;
A
#
# COMPACT_ATOMS: atom_id res chain seq x y z
N MET A 1 -22.57 -55.05 -11.33
CA MET A 1 -21.78 -53.83 -11.62
C MET A 1 -22.10 -52.80 -10.54
N THR A 2 -21.36 -52.82 -9.43
CA THR A 2 -21.50 -51.89 -8.31
C THR A 2 -20.47 -50.77 -8.50
N SER A 3 -20.92 -49.57 -8.87
CA SER A 3 -20.07 -48.38 -8.98
C SER A 3 -19.70 -47.89 -7.57
N SER A 4 -18.50 -48.23 -7.11
CA SER A 4 -17.88 -47.67 -5.91
C SER A 4 -17.43 -46.24 -6.19
N THR A 5 -18.22 -45.26 -5.76
CA THR A 5 -17.83 -43.86 -5.72
C THR A 5 -16.61 -43.70 -4.82
N PRO A 6 -15.50 -43.09 -5.29
CA PRO A 6 -14.31 -42.91 -4.45
C PRO A 6 -14.61 -41.91 -3.31
N PRO A 7 -14.00 -42.11 -2.12
CA PRO A 7 -14.21 -41.23 -0.98
C PRO A 7 -13.76 -39.80 -1.28
N SER A 8 -14.60 -38.81 -0.94
CA SER A 8 -14.28 -37.40 -1.08
C SER A 8 -13.06 -37.05 -0.21
N PRO A 9 -12.09 -36.27 -0.73
CA PRO A 9 -10.91 -35.91 0.05
C PRO A 9 -11.30 -35.14 1.32
N PRO A 10 -10.59 -35.33 2.44
CA PRO A 10 -10.92 -34.69 3.71
C PRO A 10 -10.90 -33.16 3.56
N GLN A 11 -12.07 -32.53 3.67
CA GLN A 11 -12.20 -31.09 3.63
C GLN A 11 -11.56 -30.52 4.90
N ARG A 12 -10.35 -29.95 4.78
CA ARG A 12 -9.67 -29.27 5.89
C ARG A 12 -10.64 -28.29 6.56
N SER A 13 -10.81 -28.43 7.88
CA SER A 13 -11.74 -27.61 8.65
C SER A 13 -11.45 -26.12 8.45
N LEU A 14 -12.51 -25.30 8.42
CA LEU A 14 -12.43 -23.85 8.29
C LEU A 14 -11.44 -23.24 9.31
N GLY A 15 -11.38 -23.80 10.53
CA GLY A 15 -10.44 -23.41 11.58
C GLY A 15 -8.97 -23.67 11.21
N SER A 16 -8.65 -24.81 10.59
CA SER A 16 -7.29 -25.11 10.12
C SER A 16 -6.85 -24.18 8.98
N ARG A 17 -7.77 -23.80 8.08
CA ARG A 17 -7.50 -22.82 7.03
C ARG A 17 -7.32 -21.40 7.56
N ALA A 18 -8.14 -20.99 8.53
CA ALA A 18 -8.01 -19.69 9.20
C ALA A 18 -6.68 -19.59 9.98
N ALA A 19 -6.32 -20.63 10.74
CA ALA A 19 -5.06 -20.70 11.47
C ALA A 19 -3.84 -20.66 10.53
N GLY A 20 -3.90 -21.38 9.41
CA GLY A 20 -2.85 -21.35 8.38
C GLY A 20 -2.69 -19.96 7.74
N GLY A 21 -3.79 -19.29 7.41
CA GLY A 21 -3.77 -17.92 6.86
C GLY A 21 -3.23 -16.90 7.87
N ALA A 22 -3.61 -17.01 9.14
CA ALA A 22 -3.10 -16.16 10.21
C ALA A 22 -1.59 -16.36 10.44
N ALA A 23 -1.12 -17.62 10.47
CA ALA A 23 0.30 -17.94 10.63
C ALA A 23 1.15 -17.39 9.46
N VAL A 24 0.69 -17.54 8.22
CA VAL A 24 1.36 -17.00 7.04
C VAL A 24 1.40 -15.46 7.08
N THR A 25 0.30 -14.81 7.50
CA THR A 25 0.25 -13.36 7.63
C THR A 25 1.21 -12.85 8.70
N MET A 26 1.28 -13.53 9.85
CA MET A 26 2.20 -13.19 10.93
C MET A 26 3.66 -13.37 10.51
N LEU A 27 4.00 -14.48 9.86
CA LEU A 27 5.35 -14.68 9.31
C LEU A 27 5.73 -13.61 8.29
N GLY A 28 4.81 -13.25 7.39
CA GLY A 28 5.02 -12.17 6.43
C GLY A 28 5.25 -10.81 7.10
N GLN A 29 4.46 -10.47 8.13
CA GLN A 29 4.63 -9.26 8.92
C GLN A 29 5.98 -9.23 9.65
N SER A 30 6.38 -10.33 10.28
CA SER A 30 7.68 -10.42 10.98
C SER A 30 8.85 -10.27 10.00
N ALA A 31 8.81 -10.95 8.85
CA ALA A 31 9.83 -10.82 7.82
C ALA A 31 9.93 -9.38 7.29
N LYS A 32 8.78 -8.75 7.03
CA LYS A 32 8.69 -7.34 6.64
C LYS A 32 9.34 -6.41 7.68
N MET A 33 9.10 -6.66 8.96
CA MET A 33 9.67 -5.87 10.05
C MET A 33 11.19 -6.00 10.09
N VAL A 34 11.72 -7.23 9.97
CA VAL A 34 13.18 -7.47 9.93
C VAL A 34 13.83 -6.77 8.73
N VAL A 35 13.24 -6.89 7.54
CA VAL A 35 13.73 -6.22 6.33
C VAL A 35 13.70 -4.69 6.50
N GLN A 36 12.62 -4.14 7.06
CA GLN A 36 12.48 -2.72 7.29
C GLN A 36 13.53 -2.20 8.29
N PHE A 37 13.73 -2.89 9.42
CA PHE A 37 14.77 -2.52 10.39
C PHE A 37 16.18 -2.62 9.79
N GLY A 38 16.46 -3.69 9.05
CA GLY A 38 17.74 -3.87 8.34
C GLY A 38 17.98 -2.74 7.34
N GLY A 39 16.97 -2.36 6.56
CA GLY A 39 17.01 -1.24 5.63
C GLY A 39 17.33 0.09 6.33
N ILE A 40 16.65 0.41 7.43
CA ILE A 40 16.93 1.65 8.20
C ILE A 40 18.39 1.71 8.66
N ILE A 41 18.92 0.61 9.20
CA ILE A 41 20.32 0.53 9.66
C ILE A 41 21.28 0.68 8.48
N LEU A 42 21.00 0.03 7.36
CA LEU A 42 21.83 0.10 6.16
C LEU A 42 21.84 1.52 5.59
N LEU A 43 20.68 2.13 5.40
CA LEU A 43 20.54 3.51 4.94
C LEU A 43 21.21 4.48 5.90
N ALA A 44 21.10 4.30 7.22
CA ALA A 44 21.78 5.15 8.20
C ALA A 44 23.32 5.07 8.11
N ARG A 45 23.88 3.99 7.56
CA ARG A 45 25.31 3.83 7.32
C ARG A 45 25.74 4.34 5.94
N LEU A 46 24.86 4.25 4.94
CA LEU A 46 25.16 4.56 3.54
C LEU A 46 24.84 6.01 3.16
N LEU A 47 23.80 6.60 3.74
CA LEU A 47 23.39 7.98 3.49
C LEU A 47 24.23 8.95 4.31
N THR A 48 24.54 10.09 3.69
CA THR A 48 25.11 11.22 4.42
C THR A 48 24.02 11.87 5.28
N PRO A 49 24.38 12.65 6.33
CA PRO A 49 23.39 13.40 7.13
C PRO A 49 22.50 14.32 6.28
N TYR A 50 23.02 14.79 5.16
CA TYR A 50 22.30 15.60 4.18
C TYR A 50 21.17 14.80 3.50
N ASP A 51 21.47 13.61 2.99
CA ASP A 51 20.48 12.74 2.34
C ASP A 51 19.40 12.29 3.33
N TYR A 52 19.79 12.04 4.58
CA TYR A 52 18.84 11.69 5.64
C TYR A 52 17.87 12.86 5.94
N GLY A 53 18.36 14.10 5.90
CA GLY A 53 17.55 15.30 6.01
C GLY A 53 16.53 15.42 4.87
N LEU A 54 16.96 15.19 3.62
CA LEU A 54 16.07 15.17 2.45
C LEU A 54 14.95 14.16 2.62
N MET A 55 15.29 12.92 3.02
CA MET A 55 14.32 11.85 3.23
C MET A 55 13.30 12.21 4.31
N ALA A 56 13.73 12.84 5.41
CA ALA A 56 12.83 13.27 6.48
C ALA A 56 11.84 14.35 6.00
N MET A 57 12.32 15.36 5.27
CA MET A 57 11.47 16.44 4.73
C MET A 57 10.41 15.88 3.77
N VAL A 58 10.84 15.01 2.86
CA VAL A 58 9.97 14.35 1.89
C VAL A 58 8.92 13.49 2.58
N THR A 59 9.33 12.70 3.57
CA THR A 59 8.42 11.82 4.33
C THR A 59 7.36 12.63 5.06
N ALA A 60 7.70 13.80 5.61
CA ALA A 60 6.72 14.67 6.27
C ALA A 60 5.64 15.17 5.28
N ILE A 61 6.06 15.61 4.09
CA ILE A 61 5.14 16.09 3.04
C ILE A 61 4.25 14.97 2.53
N VAL A 62 4.84 13.82 2.19
CA VAL A 62 4.11 12.66 1.70
C VAL A 62 3.15 12.14 2.76
N GLY A 63 3.58 12.06 4.02
CA GLY A 63 2.74 11.62 5.13
C GLY A 63 1.52 12.52 5.31
N ALA A 64 1.69 13.84 5.24
CA ALA A 64 0.57 14.79 5.32
C ALA A 64 -0.39 14.63 4.13
N ALA A 65 0.13 14.51 2.91
CA ALA A 65 -0.67 14.33 1.71
C ALA A 65 -1.41 12.97 1.68
N GLU A 66 -0.80 11.90 2.18
CA GLU A 66 -1.43 10.58 2.31
C GLU A 66 -2.59 10.60 3.33
N ILE A 67 -2.44 11.31 4.46
CA ILE A 67 -3.56 11.51 5.40
C ILE A 67 -4.73 12.22 4.70
N LEU A 68 -4.44 13.23 3.88
CA LEU A 68 -5.45 13.92 3.07
C LEU A 68 -6.07 12.99 2.01
N ARG A 69 -5.29 12.08 1.42
CA ARG A 69 -5.76 11.11 0.42
C ARG A 69 -6.71 10.10 1.02
N ASP A 70 -6.35 9.55 2.17
CA ASP A 70 -7.05 8.41 2.75
C ASP A 70 -8.38 8.79 3.44
N PHE A 71 -8.72 10.09 3.49
CA PHE A 71 -9.87 10.79 4.12
C PHE A 71 -11.19 10.00 4.30
N GLY A 72 -11.12 8.89 5.05
CA GLY A 72 -12.23 7.98 5.31
C GLY A 72 -12.74 7.15 4.13
N LEU A 73 -12.32 7.41 2.88
CA LEU A 73 -12.94 6.78 1.70
C LEU A 73 -12.59 5.29 1.58
N SER A 74 -11.33 4.94 1.84
CA SER A 74 -10.87 3.55 1.94
C SER A 74 -11.61 2.78 3.06
N ALA A 75 -11.83 3.42 4.22
CA ALA A 75 -12.52 2.82 5.36
C ALA A 75 -14.02 2.62 5.10
N ALA A 76 -14.68 3.60 4.48
CA ALA A 76 -16.10 3.53 4.10
C ALA A 76 -16.35 2.44 3.04
N ALA A 77 -15.46 2.28 2.07
CA ALA A 77 -15.52 1.23 1.05
C ALA A 77 -15.40 -0.19 1.66
N VAL A 78 -14.57 -0.34 2.70
CA VAL A 78 -14.34 -1.62 3.37
C VAL A 78 -15.49 -1.99 4.32
N GLN A 79 -16.11 -1.02 5.01
CA GLN A 79 -17.20 -1.28 5.96
C GLN A 79 -18.56 -1.60 5.32
N ALA A 80 -18.75 -1.31 4.03
CA ALA A 80 -20.02 -1.59 3.35
C ALA A 80 -20.30 -3.11 3.23
N LYS A 81 -21.34 -3.61 3.93
CA LYS A 81 -21.76 -5.04 3.95
C LYS A 81 -21.96 -5.64 2.56
N HIS A 82 -22.55 -4.89 1.63
CA HIS A 82 -22.69 -5.25 0.23
C HIS A 82 -22.28 -4.06 -0.64
N VAL A 83 -21.44 -4.30 -1.64
CA VAL A 83 -21.03 -3.31 -2.63
C VAL A 83 -21.34 -3.89 -4.00
N SER A 84 -22.25 -3.26 -4.74
CA SER A 84 -22.57 -3.66 -6.12
C SER A 84 -21.36 -3.43 -7.04
N ARG A 85 -21.37 -4.00 -8.25
CA ARG A 85 -20.32 -3.72 -9.25
C ARG A 85 -20.23 -2.22 -9.57
N GLU A 86 -21.37 -1.54 -9.75
CA GLU A 86 -21.40 -0.09 -9.98
C GLU A 86 -20.79 0.70 -8.82
N GLN A 87 -21.07 0.34 -7.58
CA GLN A 87 -20.48 1.01 -6.41
C GLN A 87 -18.96 0.79 -6.35
N ARG A 88 -18.47 -0.37 -6.80
CA ARG A 88 -17.03 -0.62 -6.90
C ARG A 88 -16.37 0.23 -7.98
N ASP A 89 -17.01 0.38 -9.13
CA ASP A 89 -16.48 1.19 -10.23
C ASP A 89 -16.49 2.68 -9.85
N ASN A 90 -17.55 3.14 -9.17
CA ASN A 90 -17.61 4.49 -8.61
C ASN A 90 -16.50 4.74 -7.58
N LEU A 91 -16.27 3.80 -6.65
CA LEU A 91 -15.18 3.92 -5.68
C LEU A 91 -13.82 3.95 -6.35
N PHE A 92 -13.60 3.19 -7.42
CA PHE A 92 -12.38 3.25 -8.20
C PHE A 92 -12.16 4.65 -8.80
N TRP A 93 -13.17 5.21 -9.47
CA TRP A 93 -13.08 6.52 -10.10
C TRP A 93 -12.90 7.65 -9.08
N ILE A 94 -13.58 7.59 -7.92
CA ILE A 94 -13.41 8.59 -6.86
C ILE A 94 -11.99 8.53 -6.28
N ASN A 95 -11.48 7.34 -5.91
CA ASN A 95 -10.11 7.20 -5.39
C ASN A 95 -9.05 7.62 -6.41
N SER A 96 -9.25 7.28 -7.69
CA SER A 96 -8.35 7.68 -8.78
C SER A 96 -8.38 9.19 -9.01
N GLY A 97 -9.57 9.81 -8.96
CA GLY A 97 -9.74 11.26 -9.08
C GLY A 97 -9.09 12.02 -7.92
N ILE A 98 -9.24 11.55 -6.67
CA ILE A 98 -8.57 12.12 -5.50
C ILE A 98 -7.05 11.97 -5.63
N GLY A 99 -6.58 10.78 -6.03
CA GLY A 99 -5.15 10.54 -6.28
C GLY A 99 -4.57 11.44 -7.36
N LEU A 100 -5.31 11.67 -8.45
CA LEU A 100 -4.93 12.60 -9.52
C LEU A 100 -4.88 14.04 -9.02
N LEU A 101 -5.90 14.49 -8.29
CA LEU A 101 -5.96 15.85 -7.74
C LEU A 101 -4.77 16.12 -6.80
N LEU A 102 -4.51 15.21 -5.86
CA LEU A 102 -3.37 15.31 -4.95
C LEU A 102 -2.04 15.28 -5.70
N SER A 103 -1.91 14.41 -6.71
CA SER A 103 -0.74 14.37 -7.57
C SER A 103 -0.46 15.74 -8.20
N LEU A 104 -1.47 16.35 -8.82
CA LEU A 104 -1.33 17.68 -9.44
C LEU A 104 -1.01 18.77 -8.42
N VAL A 105 -1.67 18.76 -7.26
CA VAL A 105 -1.42 19.74 -6.19
C VAL A 105 0.01 19.64 -5.66
N VAL A 106 0.51 18.43 -5.38
CA VAL A 106 1.87 18.23 -4.90
C VAL A 106 2.89 18.58 -5.98
N PHE A 107 2.65 18.18 -7.23
CA PHE A 107 3.52 18.51 -8.36
C PHE A 107 3.65 20.02 -8.57
N ALA A 108 2.54 20.76 -8.55
CA ALA A 108 2.53 22.20 -8.67
C ALA A 108 3.16 22.90 -7.45
N SER A 109 2.98 22.33 -6.26
CA SER A 109 3.53 22.87 -5.01
C SER A 109 5.01 22.53 -4.79
N ALA A 110 5.63 21.71 -5.65
CA ALA A 110 7.01 21.26 -5.48
C ALA A 110 8.03 22.40 -5.35
N HIS A 111 7.85 23.49 -6.11
CA HIS A 111 8.72 24.67 -6.00
C HIS A 111 8.51 25.44 -4.69
N LEU A 112 7.27 25.54 -4.21
CA LEU A 112 6.95 26.14 -2.92
C LEU A 112 7.58 25.35 -1.77
N ILE A 113 7.48 24.02 -1.84
CA ILE A 113 8.10 23.09 -0.89
C ILE A 113 9.62 23.30 -0.84
N ALA A 114 10.27 23.28 -2.01
CA ALA A 114 11.72 23.46 -2.09
C ALA A 114 12.16 24.82 -1.53
N ASN A 115 11.40 25.88 -1.79
CA ASN A 115 11.68 27.21 -1.24
C ASN A 115 11.48 27.27 0.28
N PHE A 116 10.45 26.61 0.81
CA PHE A 116 10.17 26.57 2.24
C PHE A 116 11.30 25.90 3.03
N TYR A 117 11.79 24.76 2.53
CA TYR A 117 12.90 24.03 3.13
C TYR A 117 14.29 24.53 2.71
N LYS A 118 14.34 25.51 1.79
CA LYS A 118 15.57 26.06 1.18
C LYS A 118 16.44 24.98 0.53
N GLU A 119 15.80 24.01 -0.11
CA GLU A 119 16.47 22.83 -0.63
C GLU A 119 15.97 22.49 -2.06
N PRO A 120 16.73 22.86 -3.11
CA PRO A 120 16.34 22.68 -4.51
C PRO A 120 16.09 21.22 -4.90
N ALA A 121 16.79 20.26 -4.27
CA ALA A 121 16.61 18.83 -4.57
C ALA A 121 15.17 18.36 -4.34
N LEU A 122 14.42 19.03 -3.44
CA LEU A 122 13.04 18.69 -3.14
C LEU A 122 12.08 18.95 -4.30
N VAL A 123 12.41 19.78 -5.29
CA VAL A 123 11.55 19.98 -6.47
C VAL A 123 11.38 18.65 -7.19
N THR A 124 12.50 18.06 -7.62
CA THR A 124 12.51 16.81 -8.38
C THR A 124 11.95 15.65 -7.57
N ILE A 125 12.30 15.57 -6.28
CA ILE A 125 11.82 14.49 -5.41
C ILE A 125 10.30 14.59 -5.20
N SER A 126 9.78 15.79 -4.93
CA SER A 126 8.33 15.99 -4.74
C SER A 126 7.54 15.73 -6.03
N GLN A 127 8.07 16.15 -7.18
CA GLN A 127 7.46 15.88 -8.48
C GLN A 127 7.44 14.39 -8.83
N ALA A 128 8.53 13.67 -8.55
CA ALA A 128 8.58 12.21 -8.75
C ALA A 128 7.57 11.50 -7.84
N LEU A 129 7.47 11.92 -6.58
CA LEU A 129 6.56 11.33 -5.61
C LEU A 129 5.11 11.69 -5.84
N ALA A 130 4.83 12.82 -6.49
CA ALA A 130 3.48 13.20 -6.85
C ALA A 130 2.75 12.09 -7.65
N VAL A 131 3.47 11.35 -8.50
CA VAL A 131 2.91 10.25 -9.30
C VAL A 131 2.41 9.11 -8.42
N THR A 132 3.01 8.91 -7.24
CA THR A 132 2.65 7.82 -6.33
C THR A 132 1.23 7.96 -5.78
N PHE A 133 0.72 9.20 -5.57
CA PHE A 133 -0.66 9.42 -5.11
C PHE A 133 -1.70 8.91 -6.13
N LEU A 134 -1.44 9.12 -7.42
CA LEU A 134 -2.31 8.62 -8.49
C LEU A 134 -2.29 7.10 -8.54
N ILE A 135 -1.08 6.51 -8.51
CA ILE A 135 -0.90 5.06 -8.49
C ILE A 135 -1.65 4.48 -7.29
N ASN A 136 -1.41 5.03 -6.09
CA ASN A 136 -2.03 4.53 -4.87
C ASN A 136 -3.56 4.65 -4.92
N GLY A 137 -4.11 5.73 -5.48
CA GLY A 137 -5.55 5.89 -5.72
C GLY A 137 -6.16 4.76 -6.56
N MET A 138 -5.46 4.34 -7.62
CA MET A 138 -5.88 3.19 -8.43
C MET A 138 -5.74 1.87 -7.69
N THR A 139 -4.66 1.69 -6.92
CA THR A 139 -4.38 0.43 -6.20
C THR A 139 -5.30 0.20 -4.99
N THR A 140 -5.86 1.25 -4.39
CA THR A 140 -6.80 1.15 -3.23
C THR A 140 -7.92 0.16 -3.50
N GLN A 141 -8.55 0.24 -4.68
CA GLN A 141 -9.69 -0.60 -5.00
C GLN A 141 -9.29 -2.07 -5.22
N TYR A 142 -8.13 -2.30 -5.82
CA TYR A 142 -7.58 -3.64 -5.99
C TYR A 142 -7.27 -4.30 -4.65
N ARG A 143 -6.66 -3.55 -3.72
CA ARG A 143 -6.41 -4.01 -2.34
C ARG A 143 -7.70 -4.29 -1.59
N ALA A 144 -8.71 -3.43 -1.71
CA ALA A 144 -10.02 -3.63 -1.07
C ALA A 144 -10.70 -4.91 -1.57
N HIS A 145 -10.62 -5.21 -2.89
CA HIS A 145 -11.14 -6.44 -3.46
C HIS A 145 -10.43 -7.70 -2.94
N LEU A 146 -9.08 -7.69 -2.92
CA LEU A 146 -8.27 -8.80 -2.40
C LEU A 146 -8.53 -9.07 -0.91
N SER A 147 -8.62 -7.99 -0.10
CA SER A 147 -8.85 -8.09 1.34
C SER A 147 -10.25 -8.64 1.67
N ARG A 148 -11.28 -8.29 0.88
CA ARG A 148 -12.63 -8.86 1.02
C ARG A 148 -12.70 -10.34 0.64
N GLY A 149 -11.84 -10.80 -0.28
CA GLY A 149 -11.76 -12.20 -0.69
C GLY A 149 -10.98 -13.11 0.26
N LEU A 150 -10.48 -12.60 1.40
CA LEU A 150 -9.58 -13.32 2.34
C LEU A 150 -8.29 -13.85 1.66
N HIS A 151 -7.89 -13.29 0.52
CA HIS A 151 -6.65 -13.64 -0.19
C HIS A 151 -5.42 -12.93 0.38
N PHE A 152 -5.25 -12.98 1.71
CA PHE A 152 -4.14 -12.31 2.41
C PHE A 152 -2.75 -12.73 1.89
N GLY A 153 -2.62 -13.97 1.39
CA GLY A 153 -1.38 -14.44 0.78
C GLY A 153 -0.93 -13.67 -0.47
N GLN A 154 -1.88 -13.20 -1.30
CA GLN A 154 -1.54 -12.43 -2.51
C GLN A 154 -1.18 -10.98 -2.17
N VAL A 155 -1.83 -10.38 -1.17
CA VAL A 155 -1.48 -9.05 -0.65
C VAL A 155 -0.11 -9.08 0.04
N ALA A 156 0.16 -10.12 0.82
CA ALA A 156 1.46 -10.31 1.46
C ALA A 156 2.58 -10.47 0.41
N LEU A 157 2.33 -11.24 -0.66
CA LEU A 157 3.31 -11.41 -1.74
C LEU A 157 3.58 -10.10 -2.50
N SER A 158 2.54 -9.30 -2.78
CA SER A 158 2.71 -8.00 -3.44
C SER A 158 3.46 -7.00 -2.57
N ASP A 159 3.19 -6.97 -1.26
CA ASP A 159 3.87 -6.06 -0.33
C ASP A 159 5.34 -6.41 -0.15
N VAL A 160 5.62 -7.71 0.05
CA VAL A 160 7.00 -8.20 0.23
C VAL A 160 7.80 -8.04 -1.07
N GLY A 161 7.21 -8.37 -2.22
CA GLY A 161 7.88 -8.18 -3.52
C GLY A 161 8.20 -6.71 -3.82
N SER A 162 7.28 -5.80 -3.48
CA SER A 162 7.50 -4.36 -3.68
C SER A 162 8.60 -3.82 -2.74
N GLN A 163 8.67 -4.30 -1.50
CA GLN A 163 9.71 -3.90 -0.55
C GLN A 163 11.10 -4.38 -0.93
N VAL A 164 11.22 -5.58 -1.51
CA VAL A 164 12.51 -6.11 -1.96
C VAL A 164 12.99 -5.38 -3.22
N LEU A 165 12.09 -4.98 -4.12
CA LEU A 165 12.45 -4.20 -5.32
C LEU A 165 12.74 -2.71 -5.01
N GLY A 166 12.23 -2.20 -3.89
CA GLY A 166 12.39 -0.80 -3.50
C GLY A 166 13.58 -0.51 -2.58
N LEU A 167 14.22 -1.54 -2.02
CA LEU A 167 15.49 -1.45 -1.28
C LEU A 167 16.67 -1.61 -2.25
#